data_AF-C3ZPI5-F1
#
_entry.id   AF-C3ZPI5-F1
#
_cell.length_a   1.000
_cell.length_b   1.000
_cell.length_c   1.000
_cell.angle_alpha   90.00
_cell.angle_beta   90.00
_cell.angle_gamma   90.00
#
_symmetry.space_group_name_H-M   'P 1'
#
loop_
_entity.id
_entity.type
_entity.pdbx_description
1 polymer ?
#
loop_
_entity_poly.entity_id
_entity_poly.type
_entity_poly.pdbx_seq_one_letter_code
_entity_poly.pdbx_strand_id
1 'polypeptide(L)' 'MEKSLVPDEVKKFIRAVLLSEQGGVPVRRLCMDYRNLIGHVLDWRGLGFTRLEDFVKAMPDVCR' A
#
# COMPACT_ATOMS: atom_id res chain seq x y z
N MET A 1 15.00 12.52 -12.09
CA MET A 1 14.41 11.26 -11.60
C MET A 1 13.51 11.61 -10.45
N GLU A 2 12.20 11.56 -10.64
CA GLU A 2 11.24 11.93 -9.60
C GLU A 2 11.29 10.89 -8.49
N LYS A 3 11.69 11.29 -7.29
CA LYS A 3 11.85 10.39 -6.14
C LYS A 3 10.46 10.00 -5.68
N SER A 4 10.06 8.74 -5.88
CA SER A 4 8.78 8.26 -5.37
C SER A 4 8.76 8.36 -3.83
N LEU A 5 7.69 8.94 -3.28
CA LEU A 5 7.51 9.08 -1.82
C LEU A 5 7.39 7.72 -1.12
N VAL A 6 7.01 6.68 -1.86
CA VAL A 6 6.83 5.33 -1.33
C VAL A 6 7.95 4.41 -1.81
N PRO A 7 8.69 3.74 -0.91
CA PRO A 7 9.74 2.80 -1.29
C PRO A 7 9.24 1.69 -2.20
N ASP A 8 10.06 1.27 -3.17
CA ASP A 8 9.69 0.23 -4.14
C ASP A 8 9.36 -1.11 -3.48
N GLU A 9 10.00 -1.44 -2.37
CA GLU A 9 9.69 -2.63 -1.58
C GLU A 9 8.26 -2.59 -1.01
N VAL A 10 7.86 -1.44 -0.46
CA VAL A 10 6.48 -1.24 0.01
C VAL A 10 5.50 -1.38 -1.16
N LYS A 11 5.82 -0.81 -2.33
CA LYS A 11 5.00 -0.97 -3.54
C LYS A 11 4.87 -2.44 -3.97
N LYS A 12 5.95 -3.23 -3.90
CA LYS A 12 5.92 -4.67 -4.21
C LYS A 12 4.96 -5.41 -3.26
N PHE A 13 5.00 -5.12 -1.97
CA PHE A 13 4.09 -5.73 -1.01
C PHE A 13 2.63 -5.31 -1.22
N ILE A 14 2.37 -4.04 -1.51
CA ILE A 14 1.02 -3.58 -1.83
C ILE A 14 0.49 -4.27 -3.10
N ARG A 15 1.31 -4.45 -4.14
CA ARG A 15 0.94 -5.23 -5.33
C ARG A 15 0.59 -6.67 -4.97
N ALA A 16 1.38 -7.32 -4.11
CA ALA A 16 1.09 -8.69 -3.67
C ALA A 16 -0.29 -8.78 -2.98
N VAL A 17 -0.62 -7.81 -2.13
CA VAL A 17 -1.93 -7.72 -1.47
C VAL A 17 -3.06 -7.55 -2.48
N LEU A 18 -2.92 -6.62 -3.43
CA LEU A 18 -3.94 -6.39 -4.45
C LEU A 18 -4.15 -7.61 -5.38
N LEU A 19 -3.07 -8.34 -5.69
CA LEU A 19 -3.13 -9.55 -6.51
C LEU A 19 -3.70 -10.75 -5.74
N SER A 20 -3.74 -10.71 -4.40
CA SER A 20 -4.31 -11.77 -3.59
C SER A 20 -5.85 -11.81 -3.62
N GLU A 21 -6.50 -10.78 -4.15
CA GLU A 21 -7.96 -10.67 -4.21
C GLU A 21 -8.47 -10.30 -5.61
N GLN A 22 -9.43 -11.07 -6.10
CA GLN A 22 -10.12 -10.73 -7.34
C GLN A 22 -11.02 -9.51 -7.14
N GLY A 23 -10.85 -8.49 -8.00
CA GLY A 23 -11.65 -7.26 -7.94
C GLY A 23 -11.05 -6.16 -7.06
N GLY A 24 -9.85 -6.37 -6.51
CA GLY A 24 -9.12 -5.37 -5.73
C GLY A 24 -9.49 -5.37 -4.25
N VAL A 25 -8.80 -4.51 -3.49
CA VAL A 25 -8.93 -4.45 -2.02
C VAL A 25 -9.48 -3.08 -1.62
N PRO A 26 -10.61 -3.01 -0.89
CA PRO A 26 -11.09 -1.75 -0.34
C PRO A 26 -10.03 -1.13 0.59
N VAL A 27 -9.79 0.18 0.49
CA VAL A 27 -8.76 0.88 1.27
C VAL A 27 -8.87 0.61 2.78
N ARG A 28 -10.08 0.54 3.33
CA ARG A 28 -10.33 0.20 4.75
C ARG A 28 -9.79 -1.18 5.18
N ARG A 29 -9.65 -2.11 4.24
CA ARG A 29 -9.22 -3.50 4.44
C ARG A 29 -7.73 -3.69 4.17
N LEU A 30 -7.14 -2.78 3.39
CA LEU A 30 -5.75 -2.85 2.93
C LEU A 30 -4.75 -3.14 4.06
N CYS A 31 -4.84 -2.45 5.19
CA CYS A 31 -3.89 -2.65 6.29
C CYS A 31 -4.02 -4.03 6.95
N MET A 32 -5.24 -4.56 7.03
CA MET A 32 -5.49 -5.89 7.57
C MET A 32 -4.96 -6.96 6.61
N ASP A 33 -5.28 -6.86 5.32
CA ASP A 33 -4.82 -7.82 4.32
C ASP A 33 -3.30 -7.78 4.15
N TYR A 34 -2.71 -6.58 4.20
CA TYR A 34 -1.26 -6.41 4.20
C TYR A 34 -0.62 -7.15 5.37
N ARG A 35 -1.14 -6.96 6.59
CA ARG A 35 -0.61 -7.66 7.75
C ARG A 35 -0.77 -9.17 7.64
N ASN A 36 -1.91 -9.65 7.14
CA ASN A 36 -2.18 -11.07 7.00
C ASN A 36 -1.28 -11.74 5.95
N LEU A 37 -0.99 -11.06 4.84
CA LEU A 37 -0.19 -11.61 3.74
C LEU A 37 1.32 -11.43 3.95
N ILE A 38 1.75 -10.26 4.42
CA ILE A 38 3.17 -9.88 4.52
C ILE A 38 3.75 -10.21 5.91
N GLY A 39 2.90 -10.27 6.93
CA GLY A 39 3.29 -10.66 8.29
C GLY A 39 3.75 -9.51 9.20
N HIS A 40 3.74 -8.26 8.72
CA HIS A 40 4.03 -7.08 9.54
C HIS A 40 3.07 -5.93 9.26
N VAL A 41 3.09 -4.92 10.14
CA VAL A 41 2.22 -3.75 10.02
C VAL A 41 2.71 -2.87 8.86
N LEU A 42 1.77 -2.37 8.05
CA LEU A 42 2.05 -1.32 7.08
C LEU A 42 2.24 0.01 7.83
N ASP A 43 3.43 0.59 7.79
CA ASP A 43 3.72 1.86 8.47
C ASP A 43 3.66 3.06 7.52
N TRP A 44 2.46 3.36 7.01
CA TRP A 44 2.28 4.53 6.13
C TRP A 44 2.48 5.87 6.87
N ARG A 45 2.31 5.88 8.21
CA ARG A 45 2.52 7.07 9.03
C ARG A 45 4.02 7.39 9.16
N GLY A 46 4.86 6.38 9.36
CA GLY A 46 6.32 6.53 9.34
C GLY A 46 6.86 6.98 7.98
N LEU A 47 6.11 6.75 6.90
CA LEU A 47 6.40 7.27 5.56
C LEU A 47 5.94 8.73 5.34
N GLY A 48 5.35 9.38 6.36
CA GLY A 48 4.97 10.79 6.31
C GLY A 48 3.51 11.05 5.87
N PHE A 49 2.67 10.02 5.76
CA PHE A 49 1.27 10.17 5.38
C PHE A 49 0.34 10.27 6.60
N THR A 50 -0.52 11.29 6.61
CA THR A 50 -1.52 11.47 7.68
C THR A 50 -2.73 10.56 7.48
N ARG A 51 -3.11 10.29 6.22
CA ARG A 51 -4.28 9.47 5.85
C ARG A 51 -3.84 8.32 4.95
N LEU A 52 -4.54 7.19 5.08
CA LEU A 52 -4.25 6.00 4.28
C LEU A 52 -4.57 6.25 2.79
N GLU A 53 -5.61 7.04 2.51
CA GLU A 53 -5.99 7.44 1.17
C GLU A 53 -4.90 8.26 0.48
N ASP A 54 -4.18 9.12 1.23
CA ASP A 54 -3.08 9.91 0.69
C ASP A 54 -1.87 9.02 0.34
N PHE A 55 -1.59 8.03 1.19
CA PHE A 55 -0.57 7.01 0.93
C PHE A 55 -0.84 6.21 -0.35
N VAL A 56 -2.09 5.74 -0.52
CA VAL A 56 -2.51 4.98 -1.71
C VAL A 56 -2.45 5.85 -2.97
N LYS A 57 -2.87 7.12 -2.89
CA LYS A 57 -2.79 8.09 -4.00
C LYS A 57 -1.35 8.45 -4.40
N ALA A 58 -0.38 8.31 -3.49
CA ALA A 58 1.03 8.55 -3.80
C ALA A 58 1.68 7.45 -4.65
N MET A 59 0.94 6.38 -4.97
CA MET A 59 1.39 5.27 -5.82
C MET A 59 0.36 4.93 -6.92
N PRO A 60 0.07 5.86 -7.85
CA PRO A 60 -0.89 5.62 -8.95
C PRO A 60 -0.43 4.51 -9.92
N ASP A 61 0.86 4.14 -9.87
CA ASP A 61 1.42 2.99 -10.58
C ASP A 61 1.12 1.63 -9.92
N VAL A 62 0.47 1.65 -8.75
CA VAL A 62 0.09 0.47 -7.96
C VAL A 62 -1.42 0.45 -7.71
N CYS A 63 -2.01 1.58 -7.30
CA CYS A 63 -3.39 1.69 -6.84
C CYS A 63 -4.23 2.57 -7.77
N ARG A 64 -5.52 2.24 -7.95
CA ARG A 64 -6.49 2.95 -8.80
C ARG A 64 -7.81 3.14 -8.08
#